data_AF-A0A146FYU0-F1
#
_entry.id   AF-A0A146FYU0-F1
#
_cell.length_a   1.000
_cell.length_b   1.000
_cell.length_c   1.000
_cell.angle_alpha   90.00
_cell.angle_beta   90.00
_cell.angle_gamma   90.00
#
_symmetry.space_group_name_H-M   'P 1'
#
loop_
_entity.id
_entity.type
_entity.pdbx_description
1 polymer ?
#
loop_
_entity_poly.entity_id
_entity_poly.type
_entity_poly.pdbx_seq_one_letter_code
_entity_poly.pdbx_strand_id
1 'polypeptide(L)'
;MINQPEIPYDPKSMPGHRGYFETLCRLIQVVLDMLRGLMFTHHSHLRYHEIREYKQRIERIIAEAAPHLKSRERCTTLGEHIERTELRLHSSYFISLMCRVSLDPDTPMDEQRREIVREDCLTNLINTIEAFIELHSINSHASRTWISLQRTIASAFLLVANNNDQLHPQTWDLIEKLEAVLSDHVHDDESSDHNSKTDSAKHLASSLHALREVSAAFRARKTRHRVVPKVVPSLQNTSPATSFASPSSTLGSGVPAYSSGQSVSPDGQIDNILNQVSDVMLFPSMSSGNA
;
A
#
# COMPACT_ATOMS: atom_id res chain seq x y z
N MET A 1 -29.23 4.43 22.35
CA MET A 1 -28.81 3.07 21.97
C MET A 1 -29.37 2.78 20.60
N ILE A 2 -28.52 2.73 19.57
CA ILE A 2 -28.95 2.30 18.24
C ILE A 2 -28.84 0.77 18.26
N ASN A 3 -29.98 0.09 18.14
CA ASN A 3 -30.06 -1.36 18.05
C ASN A 3 -29.41 -1.79 16.73
N GLN A 4 -28.11 -2.09 16.73
CA GLN A 4 -27.56 -2.89 15.63
C GLN A 4 -28.25 -4.26 15.69
N PRO A 5 -28.85 -4.73 14.58
CA PRO A 5 -29.42 -6.06 14.56
C PRO A 5 -28.32 -7.06 14.89
N GLU A 6 -28.63 -7.99 15.80
CA GLU A 6 -27.72 -9.08 16.16
C GLU A 6 -27.36 -9.86 14.89
N ILE A 7 -26.07 -10.13 14.69
CA ILE A 7 -25.60 -10.91 13.54
C ILE A 7 -26.26 -12.29 13.64
N PRO A 8 -27.05 -12.74 12.64
CA PRO A 8 -27.68 -14.04 12.69
C PRO A 8 -26.62 -15.13 12.81
N TYR A 9 -26.62 -15.83 13.94
CA TYR A 9 -25.76 -16.98 14.15
C TYR A 9 -26.39 -18.21 13.50
N ASP A 10 -25.58 -18.97 12.77
CA ASP A 10 -25.95 -20.35 12.45
C ASP A 10 -26.20 -21.10 13.77
N PRO A 11 -27.24 -21.95 13.90
CA PRO A 11 -27.49 -22.72 15.12
C PRO A 11 -26.31 -23.57 15.60
N LYS A 12 -25.37 -23.91 14.70
CA LYS A 12 -24.15 -24.66 14.99
C LYS A 12 -22.93 -23.75 15.20
N SER A 13 -23.11 -22.44 15.17
CA SER A 13 -22.03 -21.47 15.31
C SER A 13 -21.45 -21.50 16.71
N MET A 14 -20.14 -21.71 16.80
CA MET A 14 -19.39 -21.70 18.05
C MET A 14 -17.95 -21.23 17.79
N PRO A 15 -17.23 -20.72 18.81
CA PRO A 15 -15.83 -20.36 18.67
C PRO A 15 -15.01 -21.49 18.01
N GLY A 16 -14.26 -21.15 16.97
CA GLY A 16 -13.45 -22.08 16.16
C GLY A 16 -14.19 -22.69 14.97
N HIS A 17 -15.51 -22.48 14.85
CA HIS A 17 -16.37 -23.04 13.80
C HIS A 17 -17.29 -21.97 13.18
N ARG A 18 -16.95 -20.68 13.31
CA ARG A 18 -17.75 -19.59 12.75
C ARG A 18 -17.58 -19.53 11.23
N GLY A 19 -18.70 -19.50 10.50
CA GLY A 19 -18.69 -19.46 9.04
C GLY A 19 -18.11 -18.16 8.46
N TYR A 20 -17.90 -18.13 7.14
CA TYR A 20 -17.32 -16.99 6.44
C TYR A 20 -18.13 -15.71 6.66
N PHE A 21 -19.44 -15.77 6.36
CA PHE A 21 -20.35 -14.63 6.48
C PHE A 21 -20.34 -14.04 7.90
N GLU A 22 -20.50 -14.89 8.92
CA GLU A 22 -20.51 -14.47 10.32
C GLU A 22 -19.18 -13.81 10.72
N THR A 23 -18.06 -14.43 10.33
CA THR A 23 -16.72 -13.89 10.61
C THR A 23 -16.56 -12.52 9.96
N LEU A 24 -16.94 -12.38 8.70
CA LEU A 24 -16.87 -11.11 7.96
C LEU A 24 -17.77 -10.03 8.59
N CYS A 25 -19.00 -10.35 8.98
CA CYS A 25 -19.88 -9.42 9.67
C CYS A 25 -19.27 -8.91 10.98
N ARG A 26 -18.63 -9.79 11.75
CA ARG A 26 -17.92 -9.41 12.99
C ARG A 26 -16.72 -8.50 12.71
N LEU A 27 -15.95 -8.76 11.66
CA LEU A 27 -14.87 -7.86 11.24
C LEU A 27 -15.40 -6.48 10.86
N ILE A 28 -16.47 -6.43 10.06
CA ILE A 28 -17.11 -5.16 9.67
C ILE A 28 -17.60 -4.40 10.90
N GLN A 29 -18.15 -5.08 11.90
CA GLN A 29 -18.59 -4.45 13.14
C GLN A 29 -17.44 -3.78 13.89
N VAL A 30 -16.28 -4.43 13.98
CA VAL A 30 -15.07 -3.81 14.58
C VAL A 30 -14.67 -2.54 13.83
N VAL A 31 -14.69 -2.56 12.50
CA VAL A 31 -14.35 -1.40 11.67
C VAL A 31 -15.37 -0.27 11.84
N LEU A 32 -16.66 -0.59 11.90
CA LEU A 32 -17.71 0.39 12.14
C LEU A 32 -17.59 1.02 13.54
N ASP A 33 -17.25 0.24 14.55
CA ASP A 33 -16.99 0.75 15.91
C ASP A 33 -15.80 1.71 15.93
N MET A 34 -14.73 1.38 15.22
CA MET A 34 -13.56 2.25 15.06
C MET A 34 -13.92 3.57 14.37
N LEU A 35 -14.64 3.52 13.24
CA LEU A 35 -15.06 4.72 12.53
C LEU A 35 -15.97 5.61 13.38
N ARG A 36 -16.89 5.01 14.15
CA ARG A 36 -17.71 5.75 15.11
C ARG A 36 -16.86 6.40 16.19
N GLY A 37 -15.88 5.69 16.73
CA GLY A 37 -14.93 6.23 17.72
C GLY A 37 -14.25 7.50 17.21
N LEU A 38 -13.76 7.48 15.97
CA LEU A 38 -13.16 8.65 15.31
C LEU A 38 -14.16 9.80 15.15
N MET A 39 -15.40 9.51 14.77
CA MET A 39 -16.45 10.54 14.65
C MET A 39 -16.83 11.18 15.99
N PHE A 40 -16.86 10.41 17.09
CA PHE A 40 -17.32 10.91 18.40
C PHE A 40 -16.23 11.58 19.23
N THR A 41 -14.97 11.21 19.06
CA THR A 41 -13.88 11.67 19.95
C THR A 41 -13.21 12.97 19.49
N HIS A 42 -13.62 13.58 18.37
CA HIS A 42 -12.97 14.74 17.75
C HIS A 42 -11.46 14.57 17.47
N HIS A 43 -10.92 13.36 17.62
CA HIS A 43 -9.55 13.05 17.22
C HIS A 43 -9.52 12.76 15.72
N SER A 44 -8.53 13.32 15.03
CA SER A 44 -8.35 13.07 13.60
C SER A 44 -7.77 11.68 13.29
N HIS A 45 -7.21 11.00 14.30
CA HIS A 45 -6.45 9.76 14.16
C HIS A 45 -6.62 8.84 15.38
N LEU A 46 -6.40 7.54 15.18
CA LEU A 46 -6.36 6.55 16.25
C LEU A 46 -5.09 6.69 17.08
N ARG A 47 -5.21 6.54 18.40
CA ARG A 47 -4.08 6.45 19.32
C ARG A 47 -3.56 5.01 19.33
N TYR A 48 -2.28 4.86 19.66
CA TYR A 48 -1.59 3.56 19.66
C TYR A 48 -2.34 2.43 20.41
N HIS A 49 -2.89 2.72 21.59
CA HIS A 49 -3.62 1.71 22.37
C HIS A 49 -4.93 1.28 21.70
N GLU A 50 -5.63 2.21 21.02
CA GLU A 50 -6.86 1.93 20.26
C GLU A 50 -6.53 1.04 19.05
N ILE A 51 -5.43 1.34 18.34
CA ILE A 51 -4.94 0.51 17.21
C ILE A 51 -4.69 -0.92 17.69
N ARG A 52 -3.96 -1.09 18.81
CA ARG A 52 -3.67 -2.41 19.37
C ARG A 52 -4.94 -3.16 19.78
N GLU A 53 -5.89 -2.47 20.41
CA GLU A 53 -7.14 -3.08 20.83
C GLU A 53 -7.94 -3.58 19.62
N TYR A 54 -8.13 -2.75 18.59
CA TYR A 54 -8.86 -3.13 17.39
C TYR A 54 -8.18 -4.26 16.62
N LYS A 55 -6.84 -4.22 16.49
CA LYS A 55 -6.04 -5.30 15.88
C LYS A 55 -6.28 -6.63 16.62
N GLN A 56 -6.15 -6.63 17.94
CA GLN A 56 -6.38 -7.83 18.76
C GLN A 56 -7.82 -8.35 18.66
N ARG A 57 -8.81 -7.45 18.54
CA ARG A 57 -10.21 -7.84 18.29
C ARG A 57 -10.36 -8.55 16.93
N ILE A 58 -9.73 -8.04 15.87
CA ILE A 58 -9.70 -8.70 14.55
C ILE A 58 -9.04 -10.08 14.64
N GLU A 59 -7.86 -10.17 15.24
CA GLU A 59 -7.11 -11.43 15.38
C GLU A 59 -7.92 -12.49 16.14
N ARG A 60 -8.63 -12.09 17.20
CA ARG A 60 -9.53 -12.97 17.94
C ARG A 60 -10.69 -13.48 17.09
N ILE A 61 -11.31 -12.60 16.30
CA ILE A 61 -12.40 -12.98 15.39
C ILE A 61 -11.90 -14.01 14.37
N ILE A 62 -10.71 -13.80 13.80
CA ILE A 62 -10.09 -14.76 12.86
C ILE A 62 -9.77 -16.08 13.57
N ALA A 63 -9.27 -16.07 14.81
CA ALA A 63 -9.00 -17.29 15.57
C ALA A 63 -10.26 -18.14 15.80
N GLU A 64 -11.41 -17.48 16.01
CA GLU A 64 -12.73 -18.11 16.18
C GLU A 64 -13.37 -18.58 14.86
N ALA A 65 -12.80 -18.24 13.71
CA ALA A 65 -13.31 -18.66 12.40
C ALA A 65 -13.16 -20.17 12.19
N ALA A 66 -13.96 -20.71 11.27
CA ALA A 66 -13.91 -22.10 10.85
C ALA A 66 -12.50 -22.53 10.38
N PRO A 67 -12.16 -23.83 10.47
CA PRO A 67 -10.80 -24.30 10.19
C PRO A 67 -10.26 -23.91 8.80
N HIS A 68 -11.07 -24.03 7.74
CA HIS A 68 -10.69 -23.70 6.35
C HIS A 68 -10.40 -22.20 6.15
N LEU A 69 -11.03 -21.33 6.93
CA LEU A 69 -10.84 -19.88 6.85
C LEU A 69 -9.49 -19.41 7.41
N LYS A 70 -8.81 -20.27 8.19
CA LYS A 70 -7.53 -19.94 8.84
C LYS A 70 -6.31 -20.50 8.13
N SER A 71 -6.45 -21.62 7.42
CA SER A 71 -5.33 -22.34 6.83
C SER A 71 -5.75 -22.98 5.52
N ARG A 72 -4.90 -22.81 4.50
CA ARG A 72 -5.13 -23.29 3.13
C ARG A 72 -5.24 -24.81 3.08
N GLU A 73 -4.50 -25.50 3.95
CA GLU A 73 -4.43 -26.96 4.05
C GLU A 73 -5.76 -27.58 4.51
N ARG A 74 -6.66 -26.77 5.07
CA ARG A 74 -8.00 -27.19 5.52
C ARG A 74 -9.10 -26.82 4.55
N CYS A 75 -8.79 -26.17 3.44
CA CYS A 75 -9.72 -25.99 2.33
C CYS A 75 -9.80 -27.28 1.52
N THR A 76 -11.01 -27.77 1.29
CA THR A 76 -11.33 -28.98 0.53
C THR A 76 -12.13 -28.69 -0.74
N THR A 77 -12.79 -27.53 -0.80
CA THR A 77 -13.58 -27.09 -1.96
C THR A 77 -13.09 -25.75 -2.51
N LEU A 78 -13.42 -25.48 -3.78
CA LEU A 78 -13.15 -24.18 -4.41
C LEU A 78 -13.78 -23.01 -3.62
N GLY A 79 -15.01 -23.21 -3.12
CA GLY A 79 -15.70 -22.22 -2.30
C GLY A 79 -14.91 -21.88 -1.03
N GLU A 80 -14.43 -22.89 -0.31
CA GLU A 80 -13.62 -22.69 0.91
C GLU A 80 -12.30 -21.96 0.62
N HIS A 81 -11.67 -22.24 -0.53
CA HIS A 81 -10.49 -21.51 -0.97
C HIS A 81 -10.80 -20.04 -1.25
N ILE A 82 -11.92 -19.73 -1.90
CA ILE A 82 -12.36 -18.36 -2.17
C ILE A 82 -12.64 -17.64 -0.84
N GLU A 83 -13.48 -18.21 0.03
CA GLU A 83 -13.87 -17.61 1.31
C GLU A 83 -12.66 -17.29 2.20
N ARG A 84 -11.71 -18.24 2.32
CA ARG A 84 -10.48 -18.01 3.08
C ARG A 84 -9.68 -16.85 2.51
N THR A 85 -9.55 -16.79 1.19
CA THR A 85 -8.71 -15.79 0.52
C THR A 85 -9.34 -14.40 0.58
N GLU A 86 -10.65 -14.29 0.37
CA GLU A 86 -11.41 -13.04 0.57
C GLU A 86 -11.35 -12.58 2.03
N LEU A 87 -11.50 -13.49 2.99
CA LEU A 87 -11.38 -13.14 4.41
C LEU A 87 -9.99 -12.60 4.75
N ARG A 88 -8.92 -13.21 4.21
CA ARG A 88 -7.53 -12.71 4.36
C ARG A 88 -7.37 -11.32 3.75
N LEU A 89 -7.90 -11.10 2.54
CA LEU A 89 -7.87 -9.80 1.86
C LEU A 89 -8.56 -8.73 2.72
N HIS A 90 -9.78 -9.00 3.18
CA HIS A 90 -10.55 -8.03 3.95
C HIS A 90 -9.95 -7.73 5.32
N SER A 91 -9.56 -8.76 6.07
CA SER A 91 -8.97 -8.58 7.41
C SER A 91 -7.64 -7.83 7.35
N SER A 92 -6.76 -8.18 6.41
CA SER A 92 -5.47 -7.49 6.23
C SER A 92 -5.70 -6.01 5.90
N TYR A 93 -6.60 -5.71 4.95
CA TYR A 93 -6.92 -4.32 4.59
C TYR A 93 -7.47 -3.53 5.78
N PHE A 94 -8.30 -4.14 6.63
CA PHE A 94 -8.83 -3.46 7.82
C PHE A 94 -7.77 -3.17 8.86
N ILE A 95 -6.81 -4.09 9.06
CA ILE A 95 -5.67 -3.85 9.95
C ILE A 95 -4.79 -2.73 9.38
N SER A 96 -4.50 -2.74 8.07
CA SER A 96 -3.71 -1.65 7.47
C SER A 96 -4.40 -0.30 7.67
N LEU A 97 -5.72 -0.22 7.48
CA LEU A 97 -6.51 1.00 7.71
C LEU A 97 -6.32 1.57 9.12
N MET A 98 -6.32 0.72 10.15
CA MET A 98 -6.07 1.14 11.54
C MET A 98 -4.64 1.64 11.75
N CYS A 99 -3.68 1.03 11.06
CA CYS A 99 -2.25 1.31 11.22
C CYS A 99 -1.74 2.44 10.34
N ARG A 100 -2.53 2.92 9.35
CA ARG A 100 -2.14 3.96 8.39
C ARG A 100 -1.67 5.25 9.03
N VAL A 101 -2.11 5.56 10.24
CA VAL A 101 -1.66 6.75 10.99
C VAL A 101 -0.15 6.78 11.25
N SER A 102 0.52 5.63 11.17
CA SER A 102 1.99 5.53 11.28
C SER A 102 2.75 6.00 10.03
N LEU A 103 2.06 6.06 8.88
CA LEU A 103 2.62 6.52 7.62
C LEU A 103 2.58 8.05 7.50
N ASP A 104 1.75 8.69 8.32
CA ASP A 104 1.66 10.14 8.41
C ASP A 104 2.73 10.68 9.39
N PRO A 105 3.71 11.47 8.91
CA PRO A 105 4.76 12.03 9.76
C PRO A 105 4.20 13.04 10.79
N ASP A 106 3.08 13.70 10.51
CA ASP A 106 2.51 14.75 11.35
C ASP A 106 1.65 14.18 12.50
N THR A 107 1.28 12.90 12.41
CA THR A 107 0.54 12.24 13.49
C THR A 107 1.39 12.18 14.77
N PRO A 108 0.90 12.67 15.93
CA PRO A 108 1.66 12.69 17.18
C PRO A 108 1.78 11.28 17.78
N MET A 109 2.90 10.62 17.51
CA MET A 109 3.24 9.29 18.01
C MET A 109 4.75 9.18 18.21
N ASP A 110 5.17 8.54 19.30
CA ASP A 110 6.59 8.28 19.56
C ASP A 110 7.18 7.32 18.51
N GLU A 111 8.47 7.49 18.20
CA GLU A 111 9.09 6.80 17.07
C GLU A 111 9.10 5.28 17.21
N GLN A 112 9.30 4.77 18.44
CA GLN A 112 9.29 3.34 18.68
C GLN A 112 7.90 2.74 18.41
N ARG A 113 6.83 3.37 18.89
CA ARG A 113 5.46 2.92 18.60
C ARG A 113 5.11 3.12 17.14
N ARG A 114 5.57 4.21 16.51
CA ARG A 114 5.39 4.46 15.09
C ARG A 114 5.96 3.35 14.25
N GLU A 115 7.20 2.91 14.54
CA GLU A 115 7.84 1.84 13.79
C GLU A 115 7.07 0.52 13.91
N ILE A 116 6.61 0.15 15.11
CA ILE A 116 5.80 -1.06 15.32
C ILE A 116 4.49 -1.01 14.52
N VAL A 117 3.77 0.12 14.57
CA VAL A 117 2.51 0.28 13.83
C VAL A 117 2.76 0.36 12.32
N ARG A 118 3.90 0.93 11.89
CA ARG A 118 4.32 0.99 10.49
C ARG A 118 4.61 -0.39 9.93
N GLU A 119 5.37 -1.21 10.65
CA GLU A 119 5.62 -2.60 10.29
C GLU A 119 4.31 -3.37 10.12
N ASP A 120 3.39 -3.22 11.08
CA ASP A 120 2.05 -3.80 11.00
C ASP A 120 1.28 -3.30 9.77
N CYS A 121 1.35 -2.00 9.46
CA CYS A 121 0.70 -1.42 8.29
C CYS A 121 1.25 -2.03 7.00
N LEU A 122 2.55 -1.99 6.79
CA LEU A 122 3.20 -2.45 5.55
C LEU A 122 2.99 -3.94 5.32
N THR A 123 3.13 -4.75 6.38
CA THR A 123 2.85 -6.19 6.35
C THR A 123 1.42 -6.47 5.88
N ASN A 124 0.45 -5.70 6.38
CA ASN A 124 -0.96 -5.91 6.02
C ASN A 124 -1.32 -5.36 4.62
N LEU A 125 -0.61 -4.34 4.11
CA LEU A 125 -0.72 -3.92 2.72
C LEU A 125 -0.24 -5.03 1.77
N ILE A 126 0.92 -5.64 2.08
CA ILE A 126 1.47 -6.78 1.34
C ILE A 126 0.48 -7.96 1.35
N ASN A 127 0.02 -8.37 2.54
CA ASN A 127 -0.92 -9.48 2.70
C ASN A 127 -2.23 -9.27 1.91
N THR A 128 -2.69 -8.01 1.79
CA THR A 128 -3.88 -7.66 1.00
C THR A 128 -3.65 -7.95 -0.48
N ILE A 129 -2.51 -7.51 -1.03
CA ILE A 129 -2.17 -7.70 -2.44
C ILE A 129 -1.90 -9.18 -2.74
N GLU A 130 -1.18 -9.88 -1.87
CA GLU A 130 -0.94 -11.32 -2.00
C GLU A 130 -2.24 -12.12 -1.96
N ALA A 131 -3.18 -11.78 -1.08
CA ALA A 131 -4.51 -12.38 -1.05
C ALA A 131 -5.26 -12.17 -2.37
N PHE A 132 -5.20 -10.98 -2.95
CA PHE A 132 -5.85 -10.71 -4.22
C PHE A 132 -5.26 -11.51 -5.38
N ILE A 133 -3.92 -11.54 -5.49
CA ILE A 133 -3.23 -12.33 -6.51
C ILE A 133 -3.56 -13.82 -6.36
N GLU A 134 -3.56 -14.33 -5.12
CA GLU A 134 -3.96 -15.71 -4.84
C GLU A 134 -5.42 -15.97 -5.23
N LEU A 135 -6.34 -15.05 -4.91
CA LEU A 135 -7.76 -15.17 -5.26
C LEU A 135 -7.94 -15.27 -6.78
N HIS A 136 -7.26 -14.41 -7.54
CA HIS A 136 -7.29 -14.44 -8.99
C HIS A 136 -6.75 -15.76 -9.55
N SER A 137 -5.65 -16.28 -8.98
CA SER A 137 -5.08 -17.56 -9.39
C SER A 137 -5.97 -18.77 -9.11
N ILE A 138 -6.82 -18.70 -8.07
CA ILE A 138 -7.80 -19.72 -7.71
C ILE A 138 -9.01 -19.63 -8.65
N ASN A 139 -9.52 -18.41 -8.85
CA ASN A 139 -10.67 -18.14 -9.70
C ASN A 139 -10.66 -16.68 -10.15
N SER A 140 -10.33 -16.44 -11.42
CA SER A 140 -10.26 -15.10 -12.01
C SER A 140 -11.59 -14.35 -11.95
N HIS A 141 -12.73 -15.05 -11.95
CA HIS A 141 -14.05 -14.43 -11.80
C HIS A 141 -14.28 -13.93 -10.37
N ALA A 142 -13.81 -14.67 -9.35
CA ALA A 142 -13.97 -14.26 -7.94
C ALA A 142 -13.21 -12.96 -7.63
N SER A 143 -12.09 -12.69 -8.32
CA SER A 143 -11.32 -11.46 -8.14
C SER A 143 -11.90 -10.23 -8.88
N ARG A 144 -13.01 -10.37 -9.63
CA ARG A 144 -13.67 -9.24 -10.33
C ARG A 144 -14.52 -8.37 -9.39
N THR A 145 -14.64 -8.72 -8.12
CA THR A 145 -15.40 -7.92 -7.15
C THR A 145 -14.75 -6.53 -6.99
N TRP A 146 -15.52 -5.48 -7.26
CA TRP A 146 -15.03 -4.09 -7.24
C TRP A 146 -14.35 -3.72 -5.91
N ILE A 147 -14.89 -4.20 -4.79
CA ILE A 147 -14.35 -3.92 -3.46
C ILE A 147 -12.94 -4.52 -3.28
N SER A 148 -12.72 -5.75 -3.75
CA SER A 148 -11.42 -6.41 -3.64
C SER A 148 -10.38 -5.75 -4.54
N LEU A 149 -10.77 -5.37 -5.76
CA LEU A 149 -9.95 -4.58 -6.68
C LEU A 149 -9.54 -3.24 -6.06
N GLN A 150 -10.52 -2.46 -5.59
CA GLN A 150 -10.25 -1.15 -5.00
C GLN A 150 -9.31 -1.26 -3.81
N ARG A 151 -9.56 -2.18 -2.87
CA ARG A 151 -8.71 -2.36 -1.69
C ARG A 151 -7.28 -2.76 -2.05
N THR A 152 -7.12 -3.56 -3.09
CA THR A 152 -5.81 -4.02 -3.55
C THR A 152 -5.03 -2.90 -4.22
N ILE A 153 -5.67 -2.16 -5.12
CA ILE A 153 -5.07 -1.00 -5.80
C ILE A 153 -4.67 0.06 -4.76
N ALA A 154 -5.58 0.35 -3.83
CA ALA A 154 -5.32 1.22 -2.69
C ALA A 154 -4.07 0.80 -1.90
N SER A 155 -3.96 -0.50 -1.62
CA SER A 155 -2.85 -1.04 -0.85
C SER A 155 -1.53 -0.99 -1.62
N ALA A 156 -1.56 -1.25 -2.93
CA ALA A 156 -0.40 -1.18 -3.81
C ALA A 156 0.20 0.24 -3.85
N PHE A 157 -0.64 1.26 -4.04
CA PHE A 157 -0.16 2.64 -4.07
C PHE A 157 0.39 3.11 -2.73
N LEU A 158 -0.28 2.77 -1.62
CA LEU A 158 0.25 3.07 -0.29
C LEU A 158 1.58 2.35 -0.02
N LEU A 159 1.72 1.10 -0.45
CA LEU A 159 2.97 0.33 -0.31
C LEU A 159 4.10 0.94 -1.13
N VAL A 160 3.83 1.34 -2.37
CA VAL A 160 4.80 2.03 -3.24
C VAL A 160 5.25 3.35 -2.62
N ALA A 161 4.31 4.16 -2.13
CA ALA A 161 4.59 5.46 -1.54
C ALA A 161 5.43 5.39 -0.25
N ASN A 162 5.36 4.26 0.46
CA ASN A 162 6.01 4.05 1.75
C ASN A 162 7.09 2.96 1.69
N ASN A 163 7.58 2.66 0.48
CA ASN A 163 8.59 1.63 0.27
C ASN A 163 9.96 2.08 0.81
N ASN A 164 10.75 1.14 1.32
CA ASN A 164 12.11 1.38 1.79
C ASN A 164 13.07 0.35 1.18
N ASP A 165 14.38 0.56 1.30
CA ASP A 165 15.40 -0.30 0.66
C ASP A 165 15.29 -1.79 1.04
N GLN A 166 14.80 -2.09 2.25
CA GLN A 166 14.66 -3.47 2.74
C GLN A 166 13.45 -4.16 2.10
N LEU A 167 12.31 -3.47 2.00
CA LEU A 167 11.08 -3.99 1.39
C LEU A 167 11.10 -3.92 -0.14
N HIS A 168 12.03 -3.16 -0.71
CA HIS A 168 12.07 -2.86 -2.13
C HIS A 168 11.97 -4.08 -3.06
N PRO A 169 12.74 -5.17 -2.84
CA PRO A 169 12.66 -6.34 -3.73
C PRO A 169 11.31 -7.06 -3.68
N GLN A 170 10.70 -7.15 -2.49
CA GLN A 170 9.42 -7.82 -2.30
C GLN A 170 8.27 -6.97 -2.85
N THR A 171 8.26 -5.67 -2.56
CA THR A 171 7.28 -4.72 -3.10
C THR A 171 7.28 -4.78 -4.63
N TRP A 172 8.46 -4.84 -5.25
CA TRP A 172 8.59 -4.94 -6.71
C TRP A 172 7.92 -6.19 -7.28
N ASP A 173 8.33 -7.37 -6.79
CA ASP A 173 7.81 -8.66 -7.27
C ASP A 173 6.27 -8.72 -7.13
N LEU A 174 5.75 -8.10 -6.08
CA LEU A 174 4.32 -8.02 -5.82
C LEU A 174 3.59 -7.09 -6.80
N ILE A 175 4.15 -5.91 -7.11
CA ILE A 175 3.58 -4.98 -8.09
C ILE A 175 3.60 -5.58 -9.50
N GLU A 176 4.68 -6.26 -9.90
CA GLU A 176 4.78 -6.91 -11.21
C GLU A 176 3.74 -8.01 -11.38
N LYS A 177 3.51 -8.82 -10.35
CA LYS A 177 2.41 -9.82 -10.35
C LYS A 177 1.04 -9.17 -10.39
N LEU A 178 0.83 -8.08 -9.65
CA LEU A 178 -0.43 -7.35 -9.66
C LEU A 178 -0.72 -6.73 -11.03
N GLU A 179 0.28 -6.17 -11.71
CA GLU A 179 0.13 -5.64 -13.07
C GLU A 179 -0.36 -6.71 -14.06
N ALA A 180 0.14 -7.94 -13.95
CA ALA A 180 -0.34 -9.05 -14.79
C ALA A 180 -1.83 -9.32 -14.54
N VAL A 181 -2.23 -9.47 -13.28
CA VAL A 181 -3.63 -9.73 -12.89
C VAL A 181 -4.57 -8.58 -13.33
N LEU A 182 -4.16 -7.33 -13.14
CA LEU A 182 -4.96 -6.18 -13.56
C LEU A 182 -5.03 -6.06 -15.09
N SER A 183 -3.97 -6.46 -15.80
CA SER A 183 -4.00 -6.54 -17.26
C SER A 183 -5.05 -7.54 -17.71
N ASP A 184 -5.11 -8.74 -17.13
CA ASP A 184 -6.12 -9.75 -17.46
C ASP A 184 -7.54 -9.20 -17.27
N HIS A 185 -7.79 -8.49 -16.16
CA HIS A 185 -9.08 -7.85 -15.92
C HIS A 185 -9.46 -6.75 -16.93
N VAL A 186 -8.50 -5.98 -17.44
CA VAL A 186 -8.77 -4.95 -18.46
C VAL A 186 -9.07 -5.57 -19.82
N HIS A 187 -8.35 -6.61 -20.23
CA HIS A 187 -8.52 -7.23 -21.55
C HIS A 187 -9.75 -8.16 -21.60
N ASP A 188 -10.07 -8.85 -20.51
CA ASP A 188 -11.30 -9.65 -20.41
C ASP A 188 -12.55 -8.77 -20.55
N ASP A 189 -12.52 -7.54 -20.06
CA ASP A 189 -13.63 -6.57 -20.16
C ASP A 189 -13.77 -5.98 -21.58
N GLU A 190 -12.69 -5.93 -22.37
CA GLU A 190 -12.70 -5.44 -23.76
C GLU A 190 -13.30 -6.44 -24.76
N SER A 191 -13.32 -7.73 -24.41
CA SER A 191 -13.98 -8.77 -25.20
C SER A 191 -15.52 -8.69 -25.16
N SER A 192 -16.07 -7.96 -24.19
CA SER A 192 -17.49 -7.63 -24.06
C SER A 192 -17.81 -6.28 -24.73
N ASP A 193 -18.77 -6.28 -25.65
CA ASP A 193 -19.23 -5.17 -26.50
C ASP A 193 -18.75 -3.74 -26.14
N HIS A 194 -18.03 -3.14 -27.09
CA HIS A 194 -17.39 -1.81 -27.07
C HIS A 194 -18.29 -0.62 -26.64
N ASN A 195 -19.61 -0.81 -26.58
CA ASN A 195 -20.58 0.23 -26.26
C ASN A 195 -21.01 0.29 -24.77
N SER A 196 -20.41 -0.55 -23.92
CA SER A 196 -20.80 -0.69 -22.50
C SER A 196 -19.64 -0.59 -21.49
N LYS A 197 -18.51 0.02 -21.87
CA LYS A 197 -17.35 0.13 -20.97
C LYS A 197 -17.73 0.95 -19.72
N THR A 198 -17.92 0.25 -18.61
CA THR A 198 -18.31 0.84 -17.32
C THR A 198 -17.22 1.79 -16.82
N ASP A 199 -17.58 2.81 -16.03
CA ASP A 199 -16.58 3.73 -15.49
C ASP A 199 -15.52 3.01 -14.63
N SER A 200 -15.89 1.91 -13.97
CA SER A 200 -14.98 1.01 -13.25
C SER A 200 -13.87 0.45 -14.15
N ALA A 201 -14.17 0.07 -15.39
CA ALA A 201 -13.17 -0.43 -16.33
C ALA A 201 -12.17 0.65 -16.77
N LYS A 202 -12.64 1.90 -16.91
CA LYS A 202 -11.77 3.06 -17.16
C LYS A 202 -10.84 3.34 -15.98
N HIS A 203 -11.37 3.31 -14.75
CA HIS A 203 -10.58 3.50 -13.53
C HIS A 203 -9.53 2.40 -13.33
N LEU A 204 -9.87 1.16 -13.69
CA LEU A 204 -8.95 0.04 -13.66
C LEU A 204 -7.80 0.24 -14.67
N ALA A 205 -8.11 0.64 -15.90
CA ALA A 205 -7.09 0.92 -16.92
C ALA A 205 -6.16 2.07 -16.52
N SER A 206 -6.69 3.13 -15.89
CA SER A 206 -5.89 4.22 -15.34
C SER A 206 -4.95 3.74 -14.22
N SER A 207 -5.48 2.94 -13.29
CA SER A 207 -4.69 2.37 -12.19
C SER A 207 -3.56 1.47 -12.70
N LEU A 208 -3.84 0.64 -13.71
CA LEU A 208 -2.85 -0.20 -14.39
C LEU A 208 -1.78 0.66 -15.07
N HIS A 209 -2.17 1.75 -15.73
CA HIS A 209 -1.21 2.67 -16.35
C HIS A 209 -0.27 3.28 -15.31
N ALA A 210 -0.81 3.81 -14.21
CA ALA A 210 -0.03 4.40 -13.13
C ALA A 210 0.94 3.38 -12.48
N LEU A 211 0.50 2.13 -12.25
CA LEU A 211 1.38 1.08 -11.75
C LEU A 211 2.55 0.80 -12.72
N ARG A 212 2.29 0.74 -14.02
CA ARG A 212 3.33 0.56 -15.04
C ARG A 212 4.33 1.72 -15.08
N GLU A 213 3.87 2.96 -14.88
CA GLU A 213 4.77 4.12 -14.81
C GLU A 213 5.68 4.07 -13.58
N VAL A 214 5.10 3.77 -12.40
CA VAL A 214 5.85 3.52 -11.17
C VAL A 214 6.90 2.43 -11.39
N SER A 215 6.48 1.35 -12.04
CA SER A 215 7.31 0.19 -12.35
C SER A 215 8.49 0.55 -13.27
N ALA A 216 8.24 1.36 -14.31
CA ALA A 216 9.26 1.88 -15.20
C ALA A 216 10.24 2.82 -14.48
N ALA A 217 9.75 3.71 -13.62
CA ALA A 217 10.57 4.64 -12.84
C ALA A 217 11.56 3.88 -11.92
N PHE A 218 11.10 2.80 -11.26
CA PHE A 218 11.97 1.96 -10.44
C PHE A 218 13.02 1.21 -11.25
N ARG A 219 12.67 0.66 -12.42
CA ARG A 219 13.64 0.02 -13.33
C ARG A 219 14.75 0.99 -13.75
N ALA A 220 14.39 2.24 -14.04
CA ALA A 220 15.35 3.29 -14.39
C ALA A 220 16.33 3.62 -13.25
N ARG A 221 15.88 3.61 -11.99
CA ARG A 221 16.75 3.80 -10.80
C ARG A 221 17.76 2.67 -10.66
N LYS A 222 17.35 1.41 -10.83
CA LYS A 222 18.22 0.23 -10.77
C LYS A 222 19.34 0.28 -11.82
N THR A 223 19.03 0.73 -13.04
CA THR A 223 20.05 0.92 -14.09
C THR A 223 21.05 2.02 -13.75
N ARG A 224 20.62 3.12 -13.09
CA ARG A 224 21.53 4.20 -12.69
C ARG A 224 22.50 3.77 -11.57
N HIS A 225 22.01 3.06 -10.54
CA HIS A 225 22.88 2.56 -9.46
C HIS A 225 23.90 1.52 -9.94
N ARG A 226 23.59 0.77 -11.00
CA ARG A 226 24.52 -0.21 -11.59
C ARG A 226 25.60 0.41 -12.49
N VAL A 227 25.38 1.62 -13.01
CA VAL A 227 26.29 2.27 -13.99
C VAL A 227 27.30 3.20 -13.32
N VAL A 228 27.20 3.50 -12.02
CA VAL A 228 28.25 4.25 -11.29
C VAL A 228 29.47 3.35 -11.09
N PRO A 229 30.63 3.59 -11.75
CA PRO A 229 31.84 2.85 -11.49
C PRO A 229 32.32 3.16 -10.08
N LYS A 230 32.69 2.13 -9.32
CA LYS A 230 33.34 2.23 -8.01
C LYS A 230 34.72 2.88 -8.20
N VAL A 231 34.77 4.22 -8.26
CA VAL A 231 36.03 4.97 -8.19
C VAL A 231 36.54 4.82 -6.76
N VAL A 232 37.53 3.95 -6.59
CA VAL A 232 38.30 3.82 -5.35
C VAL A 232 39.15 5.08 -5.20
N PRO A 233 38.97 5.91 -4.15
CA PRO A 233 39.94 6.94 -3.85
C PRO A 233 41.10 6.27 -3.12
N SER A 234 42.22 6.07 -3.82
CA SER A 234 43.49 5.71 -3.19
C SER A 234 44.04 6.93 -2.46
N LEU A 235 43.97 6.91 -1.14
CA LEU A 235 44.68 7.83 -0.24
C LEU A 235 46.18 7.55 -0.28
N GLN A 236 46.99 8.53 -0.70
CA GLN A 236 48.37 8.68 -0.18
C GLN A 236 48.73 10.15 0.02
N ASN A 237 49.01 10.46 1.29
CA ASN A 237 49.60 11.67 1.84
C ASN A 237 51.06 11.84 1.41
N THR A 238 51.48 13.09 1.14
CA THR A 238 52.73 13.69 1.66
C THR A 238 52.70 15.22 1.48
N SER A 239 52.94 15.98 2.55
CA SER A 239 53.29 17.42 2.57
C SER A 239 54.77 17.57 2.96
N PRO A 240 55.37 18.78 3.17
CA PRO A 240 55.02 20.15 2.76
C PRO A 240 56.21 20.95 2.11
N ALA A 241 55.95 22.10 1.49
CA ALA A 241 56.92 23.21 1.43
C ALA A 241 56.24 24.58 1.22
N THR A 242 56.72 25.53 1.99
CA THR A 242 56.41 26.96 2.14
C THR A 242 56.61 27.80 0.88
N SER A 243 55.73 28.78 0.63
CA SER A 243 56.11 30.20 0.43
C SER A 243 54.90 31.12 0.17
N PHE A 244 55.01 32.32 0.72
CA PHE A 244 54.10 33.47 0.71
C PHE A 244 53.83 34.07 -0.68
N ALA A 245 52.61 34.60 -0.89
CA ALA A 245 52.33 36.02 -1.19
C ALA A 245 50.95 36.23 -1.86
N SER A 246 50.12 37.08 -1.28
CA SER A 246 49.09 37.91 -1.96
C SER A 246 49.72 39.29 -2.25
N PRO A 247 49.11 40.26 -2.99
CA PRO A 247 47.70 40.36 -3.42
C PRO A 247 47.47 40.92 -4.85
N SER A 248 46.23 40.87 -5.35
CA SER A 248 45.46 42.06 -5.83
C SER A 248 44.31 41.71 -6.79
N SER A 249 43.24 42.47 -6.57
CA SER A 249 41.94 42.60 -7.23
C SER A 249 41.93 42.69 -8.76
N THR A 250 40.86 42.18 -9.39
CA THR A 250 40.10 42.92 -10.42
C THR A 250 38.74 42.28 -10.70
N LEU A 251 37.73 43.16 -10.83
CA LEU A 251 36.38 42.91 -11.31
C LEU A 251 36.39 42.28 -12.71
N GLY A 252 35.50 41.32 -12.93
CA GLY A 252 35.17 40.79 -14.25
C GLY A 252 33.78 40.16 -14.22
N SER A 253 32.80 40.92 -14.67
CA SER A 253 31.41 40.51 -14.84
C SER A 253 31.32 39.36 -15.85
N GLY A 254 30.73 38.23 -15.45
CA GLY A 254 30.52 37.08 -16.31
C GLY A 254 29.28 36.33 -15.86
N VAL A 255 28.15 36.62 -16.49
CA VAL A 255 26.88 35.91 -16.34
C VAL A 255 27.04 34.50 -16.90
N PRO A 256 26.80 33.41 -16.14
CA PRO A 256 26.48 32.13 -16.73
C PRO A 256 24.96 32.02 -16.83
N ALA A 257 24.47 31.95 -18.06
CA ALA A 257 23.11 31.52 -18.35
C ALA A 257 22.94 30.06 -17.87
N TYR A 258 22.30 29.88 -16.72
CA TYR A 258 21.83 28.57 -16.30
C TYR A 258 20.66 28.17 -17.19
N SER A 259 20.93 27.24 -18.09
CA SER A 259 19.91 26.46 -18.78
C SER A 259 19.19 25.65 -17.71
N SER A 260 17.90 25.94 -17.53
CA SER A 260 16.97 25.18 -16.70
C SER A 260 16.73 23.80 -17.31
N GLY A 261 17.71 22.91 -17.15
CA GLY A 261 17.49 21.47 -17.24
C GLY A 261 16.71 21.06 -16.01
N GLN A 262 15.39 21.04 -16.11
CA GLN A 262 14.48 20.54 -15.08
C GLN A 262 14.71 19.04 -14.94
N SER A 263 15.73 18.69 -14.15
CA SER A 263 15.93 17.35 -13.62
C SER A 263 14.80 17.11 -12.63
N VAL A 264 13.66 16.62 -13.13
CA VAL A 264 12.61 16.05 -12.29
C VAL A 264 13.27 14.88 -11.56
N SER A 265 13.50 15.07 -10.25
CA SER A 265 13.99 13.99 -9.40
C SER A 265 13.01 12.83 -9.51
N PRO A 266 13.47 11.58 -9.66
CA PRO A 266 12.58 10.45 -9.85
C PRO A 266 11.60 10.25 -8.68
N ASP A 267 11.86 10.85 -7.51
CA ASP A 267 10.91 10.90 -6.38
C ASP A 267 9.71 11.80 -6.71
N GLY A 268 9.94 13.00 -7.24
CA GLY A 268 8.86 13.90 -7.66
C GLY A 268 8.01 13.38 -8.81
N GLN A 269 8.54 12.48 -9.65
CA GLN A 269 7.73 11.80 -10.67
C GLN A 269 6.77 10.77 -10.04
N ILE A 270 7.22 10.03 -9.03
CA ILE A 270 6.37 9.07 -8.30
C ILE A 270 5.29 9.82 -7.50
N ASP A 271 5.65 10.92 -6.85
CA ASP A 271 4.71 11.74 -6.09
C ASP A 271 3.60 12.32 -6.99
N ASN A 272 3.96 12.76 -8.21
CA ASN A 272 2.99 13.23 -9.20
C ASN A 272 2.03 12.12 -9.66
N ILE A 273 2.52 10.89 -9.84
CA ILE A 273 1.67 9.74 -10.22
C ILE A 273 0.72 9.36 -9.07
N LEU A 274 1.23 9.32 -7.84
CA LEU A 274 0.43 9.00 -6.65
C LEU A 274 -0.70 10.02 -6.43
N ASN A 275 -0.44 11.31 -6.67
CA ASN A 275 -1.44 12.36 -6.58
C ASN A 275 -2.56 12.20 -7.62
N GLN A 276 -2.26 11.78 -8.85
CA GLN A 276 -3.28 11.53 -9.87
C GLN A 276 -4.20 10.36 -9.52
N VAL A 277 -3.72 9.36 -8.78
CA VAL A 277 -4.52 8.21 -8.35
C VAL A 277 -5.31 8.52 -7.06
N SER A 278 -4.79 9.41 -6.21
CA SER A 278 -5.44 9.87 -4.99
C SER A 278 -6.84 10.44 -5.24
N ASP A 279 -6.98 11.25 -6.31
CA ASP A 279 -8.24 11.89 -6.70
C ASP A 279 -9.33 10.89 -7.11
N VAL A 280 -8.94 9.69 -7.54
CA VAL A 280 -9.86 8.62 -7.99
C VAL A 280 -10.26 7.70 -6.83
N MET A 281 -9.41 7.56 -5.81
CA MET A 281 -9.55 6.56 -4.75
C MET A 281 -10.02 7.15 -3.40
N LEU A 282 -10.44 8.42 -3.37
CA LEU A 282 -10.83 9.15 -2.15
C LEU A 282 -9.76 9.08 -1.04
N PHE A 283 -8.48 9.15 -1.42
CA PHE A 283 -7.41 9.28 -0.43
C PHE A 283 -7.21 10.74 -0.02
N PRO A 284 -6.85 11.04 1.24
CA PRO A 284 -6.34 12.36 1.60
C PRO A 284 -5.12 12.67 0.74
N SER A 285 -5.07 13.86 0.13
CA SER A 285 -3.95 14.26 -0.72
C SER A 285 -2.64 14.16 0.05
N MET A 286 -1.69 13.37 -0.45
CA MET A 286 -0.32 13.37 0.05
C MET A 286 0.42 14.56 -0.57
N SER A 287 0.08 15.78 -0.13
CA SER A 287 0.93 16.92 -0.40
C SER A 287 2.20 16.78 0.44
N SER A 288 3.27 16.28 -0.17
CA SER A 288 4.62 16.49 0.34
C SER A 288 4.85 18.00 0.39
N GLY A 289 4.69 18.58 1.58
CA GLY A 289 4.79 20.00 1.84
C GLY A 289 6.14 20.54 1.37
N ASN A 290 6.09 21.53 0.49
CA ASN A 290 7.18 22.45 0.24
C ASN A 290 6.75 23.83 0.76
N ALA A 291 7.64 24.41 1.60
CA ALA A 291 7.60 25.71 2.29
C ALA A 291 6.95 25.72 3.68
#